data_AF-A0A6J8ERJ2-F1
#
_entry.id   AF-A0A6J8ERJ2-F1
#
_cell.length_a   1.000
_cell.length_b   1.000
_cell.length_c   1.000
_cell.angle_alpha   90.00
_cell.angle_beta   90.00
_cell.angle_gamma   90.00
#
_symmetry.space_group_name_H-M   'P 1'
#
loop_
_entity.id
_entity.type
_entity.pdbx_description
1 polymer ?
#
loop_
_entity_poly.entity_id
_entity_poly.type
_entity_poly.pdbx_seq_one_letter_code
_entity_poly.pdbx_strand_id
1 'polypeptide(L)'
;MASDVNGRTRLTTGGELSDIGENSGVGAEKSGNVDSFFNMSDTFKQYSPQNSQIVHILTDIGTPTSQNVNNDDSITDSQDVQDRSQGIHFIPNQDFIAMLDQELKDLPRDSYIVKLIELTNDSDDTITWHRSMLTSRAKSIQGCPLGKLITRKSTNKGSSSQKYAKDCYLLQQVISGDPSSIDEVFLKDEPKSVSKHSTLRLKCHLIELRTSLHMTIDRLNEVEKLGEVNCTVIEKLQTENEKLRRE
;
A
#
# COMPACT_ATOMS: atom_id res chain seq x y z
N MET A 1 -39.57 5.63 54.04
CA MET A 1 -38.15 5.20 54.07
C MET A 1 -37.44 5.93 52.96
N ALA A 2 -36.55 6.85 53.34
CA ALA A 2 -35.81 7.77 52.49
C ALA A 2 -34.47 7.16 52.06
N SER A 3 -33.96 7.57 50.89
CA SER A 3 -32.55 7.64 50.45
C SER A 3 -32.56 8.04 48.96
N ASP A 4 -32.63 9.33 48.65
CA ASP A 4 -31.54 10.31 48.48
C ASP A 4 -30.83 10.26 47.11
N VAL A 5 -31.15 11.31 46.36
CA VAL A 5 -30.60 11.81 45.11
C VAL A 5 -29.28 12.51 45.41
N ASN A 6 -28.24 12.28 44.61
CA ASN A 6 -27.10 13.20 44.56
C ASN A 6 -26.60 13.36 43.12
N GLY A 7 -27.01 14.48 42.52
CA GLY A 7 -26.38 15.05 41.34
C GLY A 7 -25.08 15.76 41.71
N ARG A 8 -24.12 15.76 40.79
CA ARG A 8 -22.95 16.64 40.88
C ARG A 8 -22.59 17.15 39.49
N THR A 9 -23.16 18.30 39.16
CA THR A 9 -22.66 19.23 38.15
C THR A 9 -21.30 19.77 38.56
N ARG A 10 -20.36 19.88 37.61
CA ARG A 10 -19.18 20.73 37.76
C ARG A 10 -19.01 21.56 36.49
N LEU A 11 -19.36 22.84 36.61
CA LEU A 11 -18.90 23.91 35.73
C LEU A 11 -17.43 24.20 36.01
N THR A 12 -16.64 24.42 34.95
CA THR A 12 -15.47 25.31 35.00
C THR A 12 -15.38 26.11 33.71
N THR A 13 -15.30 27.41 33.93
CA THR A 13 -15.16 28.57 33.05
C THR A 13 -13.73 28.83 32.59
N GLY A 14 -13.56 29.49 31.43
CA GLY A 14 -12.62 30.61 31.26
C GLY A 14 -11.35 30.38 30.43
N GLY A 15 -11.03 31.36 29.56
CA GLY A 15 -9.73 31.55 28.90
C GLY A 15 -9.86 31.90 27.40
N GLU A 16 -10.15 33.17 27.04
CA GLU A 16 -9.19 34.13 26.45
C GLU A 16 -8.78 33.76 25.00
N LEU A 17 -9.39 34.31 23.94
CA LEU A 17 -9.22 35.67 23.38
C LEU A 17 -7.76 36.14 23.37
N SER A 18 -7.09 35.95 22.24
CA SER A 18 -5.98 36.80 21.82
C SER A 18 -6.10 37.15 20.33
N ASP A 19 -5.78 38.42 20.12
CA ASP A 19 -6.03 39.30 19.00
C ASP A 19 -4.90 39.25 17.97
N ILE A 20 -5.25 39.73 16.77
CA ILE A 20 -4.48 40.58 15.84
C ILE A 20 -3.08 40.09 15.40
N GLY A 21 -2.98 39.89 14.09
CA GLY A 21 -1.73 39.89 13.34
C GLY A 21 -1.96 40.18 11.87
N GLU A 22 -2.57 41.33 11.56
CA GLU A 22 -2.50 41.92 10.22
C GLU A 22 -1.04 42.22 9.90
N ASN A 23 -0.51 41.67 8.82
CA ASN A 23 0.74 42.15 8.26
C ASN A 23 0.57 42.43 6.77
N SER A 24 0.36 43.72 6.49
CA SER A 24 0.43 44.30 5.16
C SER A 24 1.90 44.41 4.74
N GLY A 25 2.26 43.71 3.66
CA GLY A 25 3.59 43.79 3.06
C GLY A 25 3.50 44.05 1.56
N VAL A 26 3.41 45.32 1.21
CA VAL A 26 3.56 45.85 -0.16
C VAL A 26 5.04 45.77 -0.57
N GLY A 27 5.32 45.22 -1.75
CA GLY A 27 6.64 45.24 -2.37
C GLY A 27 6.57 44.67 -3.78
N ALA A 28 6.25 45.50 -4.76
CA ALA A 28 7.24 46.17 -5.62
C ALA A 28 7.76 45.26 -6.74
N GLU A 29 7.17 45.52 -7.90
CA GLU A 29 7.61 45.26 -9.26
C GLU A 29 9.14 45.17 -9.43
N LYS A 30 9.61 44.09 -10.06
CA LYS A 30 10.70 44.16 -11.04
C LYS A 30 10.46 43.20 -12.19
N SER A 31 9.98 43.80 -13.29
CA SER A 31 10.24 43.39 -14.67
C SER A 31 11.70 42.97 -14.85
N GLY A 32 11.91 41.76 -15.35
CA GLY A 32 13.22 41.13 -15.46
C GLY A 32 13.25 40.06 -16.52
N ASN A 33 13.34 40.52 -17.76
CA ASN A 33 14.05 39.94 -18.89
C ASN A 33 13.63 38.56 -19.47
N VAL A 34 13.28 38.66 -20.75
CA VAL A 34 13.12 37.59 -21.73
C VAL A 34 14.50 37.05 -22.10
N ASP A 35 14.55 35.84 -22.64
CA ASP A 35 15.69 35.15 -23.26
C ASP A 35 16.50 34.20 -22.36
N SER A 36 15.88 33.04 -22.06
CA SER A 36 16.64 31.80 -21.89
C SER A 36 16.18 30.78 -22.92
N PHE A 37 16.94 30.71 -24.02
CA PHE A 37 16.91 29.64 -24.99
C PHE A 37 17.08 28.29 -24.28
N PHE A 38 16.06 27.45 -24.34
CA PHE A 38 16.10 26.05 -23.93
C PHE A 38 16.95 25.28 -24.95
N ASN A 39 18.24 25.09 -24.66
CA ASN A 39 19.11 24.20 -25.43
C ASN A 39 18.96 22.78 -24.89
N MET A 40 18.11 21.98 -25.55
CA MET A 40 17.67 20.65 -25.08
C MET A 40 18.53 19.50 -25.64
N SER A 41 19.80 19.75 -25.96
CA SER A 41 20.64 18.81 -26.72
C SER A 41 21.77 18.13 -25.94
N ASP A 42 22.04 18.50 -24.68
CA ASP A 42 23.29 18.07 -24.00
C ASP A 42 23.12 17.21 -22.74
N THR A 43 21.94 16.69 -22.42
CA THR A 43 21.73 15.85 -21.21
C THR A 43 21.63 14.35 -21.48
N PHE A 44 22.19 13.85 -22.60
CA PHE A 44 22.16 12.43 -22.95
C PHE A 44 23.55 11.78 -22.99
N LYS A 45 24.42 12.08 -22.03
CA LYS A 45 25.66 11.30 -21.81
C LYS A 45 26.05 11.29 -20.33
N GLN A 46 25.42 10.42 -19.54
CA GLN A 46 26.06 9.69 -18.42
C GLN A 46 25.03 8.82 -17.69
N TYR A 47 24.74 7.65 -18.26
CA TYR A 47 24.38 6.49 -17.44
C TYR A 47 25.30 5.35 -17.84
N SER A 48 26.32 5.15 -17.01
CA SER A 48 27.21 4.00 -17.05
C SER A 48 26.46 2.79 -16.47
N PRO A 49 26.34 1.66 -17.18
CA PRO A 49 25.72 0.48 -16.62
C PRO A 49 26.79 -0.31 -15.83
N GLN A 50 26.88 -0.08 -14.52
CA GLN A 50 27.63 -0.96 -13.60
C GLN A 50 26.74 -2.00 -12.88
N ASN A 51 25.63 -2.42 -13.48
CA ASN A 51 24.74 -3.45 -12.91
C ASN A 51 24.72 -4.75 -13.73
N SER A 52 25.88 -5.25 -14.17
CA SER A 52 25.99 -6.55 -14.87
C SER A 52 25.96 -7.77 -13.94
N GLN A 53 25.86 -7.63 -12.62
CA GLN A 53 25.90 -8.78 -11.69
C GLN A 53 24.53 -9.38 -11.33
N ILE A 54 23.40 -8.74 -11.65
CA ILE A 54 22.08 -9.25 -11.24
C ILE A 54 21.43 -10.19 -12.28
N VAL A 55 21.91 -10.19 -13.53
CA VAL A 55 21.30 -10.99 -14.62
C VAL A 55 21.69 -12.48 -14.59
N HIS A 56 22.74 -12.86 -13.85
CA HIS A 56 23.18 -14.26 -13.80
C HIS A 56 22.44 -15.17 -12.80
N ILE A 57 21.52 -14.65 -12.00
CA ILE A 57 20.83 -15.48 -10.96
C ILE A 57 19.54 -16.12 -11.49
N LEU A 58 19.02 -15.73 -12.66
CA LEU A 58 17.71 -16.19 -13.15
C LEU A 58 17.76 -17.29 -14.22
N THR A 59 18.94 -17.74 -14.65
CA THR A 59 19.06 -18.74 -15.74
C THR A 59 19.30 -20.18 -15.28
N ASP A 60 19.53 -20.43 -13.98
CA ASP A 60 19.87 -21.76 -13.45
C ASP A 60 18.81 -22.35 -12.51
N ILE A 61 17.54 -22.41 -12.95
CA ILE A 61 16.56 -23.32 -12.34
C ILE A 61 16.19 -24.37 -13.38
N GLY A 62 16.98 -25.44 -13.33
CA GLY A 62 16.89 -26.60 -14.19
C GLY A 62 15.57 -27.38 -14.09
N THR A 63 15.35 -28.11 -15.17
CA THR A 63 14.30 -29.11 -15.42
C THR A 63 14.12 -30.13 -14.28
N PRO A 64 12.88 -30.60 -14.03
CA PRO A 64 12.63 -31.65 -13.06
C PRO A 64 12.99 -33.03 -13.63
N THR A 65 14.06 -33.63 -13.12
CA THR A 65 14.34 -35.06 -13.33
C THR A 65 13.60 -35.85 -12.25
N SER A 66 12.60 -36.61 -12.68
CA SER A 66 11.97 -37.68 -11.91
C SER A 66 13.00 -38.74 -11.52
N GLN A 67 13.20 -38.98 -10.23
CA GLN A 67 13.52 -40.31 -9.72
C GLN A 67 12.87 -40.56 -8.36
N ASN A 68 11.92 -41.49 -8.44
CA ASN A 68 11.29 -42.28 -7.41
C ASN A 68 12.26 -43.41 -6.99
N VAL A 69 12.60 -43.59 -5.70
CA VAL A 69 12.70 -44.90 -5.01
C VAL A 69 12.68 -44.72 -3.47
N ASN A 70 11.61 -45.25 -2.86
CA ASN A 70 11.41 -45.90 -1.55
C ASN A 70 12.43 -45.76 -0.40
N ASN A 71 11.92 -45.44 0.79
CA ASN A 71 12.04 -46.18 2.08
C ASN A 71 11.25 -45.36 3.14
N ASP A 72 10.16 -45.83 3.72
CA ASP A 72 9.95 -46.92 4.69
C ASP A 72 9.67 -46.33 6.09
N ASP A 73 8.49 -46.69 6.60
CA ASP A 73 7.89 -46.60 7.93
C ASP A 73 8.19 -45.44 8.89
N SER A 74 7.13 -44.67 9.20
CA SER A 74 6.71 -44.41 10.59
C SER A 74 5.37 -43.66 10.66
N ILE A 75 4.43 -44.31 11.33
CA ILE A 75 3.06 -43.92 11.63
C ILE A 75 3.02 -42.62 12.46
N THR A 76 2.25 -41.62 12.03
CA THR A 76 1.45 -40.82 12.97
C THR A 76 0.26 -40.15 12.30
N ASP A 77 -0.88 -40.51 12.87
CA ASP A 77 -2.25 -40.11 12.65
C ASP A 77 -2.46 -38.60 12.91
N SER A 78 -3.02 -37.89 11.92
CA SER A 78 -3.97 -36.77 12.06
C SER A 78 -4.19 -36.14 10.69
N GLN A 79 -5.26 -36.58 10.03
CA GLN A 79 -5.86 -35.88 8.91
C GLN A 79 -6.38 -34.52 9.38
N ASP A 80 -5.67 -33.45 9.02
CA ASP A 80 -6.32 -32.14 8.87
C ASP A 80 -6.11 -31.72 7.42
N VAL A 81 -7.20 -31.78 6.67
CA VAL A 81 -7.28 -31.44 5.26
C VAL A 81 -7.02 -29.95 5.15
N GLN A 82 -5.76 -29.56 4.97
CA GLN A 82 -5.44 -28.28 4.36
C GLN A 82 -5.87 -28.36 2.90
N ASP A 83 -7.15 -28.06 2.69
CA ASP A 83 -7.71 -27.65 1.41
C ASP A 83 -6.98 -26.38 0.99
N ARG A 84 -5.81 -26.58 0.37
CA ARG A 84 -5.09 -25.58 -0.42
C ARG A 84 -5.83 -25.45 -1.75
N SER A 85 -7.06 -24.97 -1.70
CA SER A 85 -7.64 -24.31 -2.86
C SER A 85 -6.70 -23.16 -3.20
N GLN A 86 -6.00 -23.30 -4.32
CA GLN A 86 -5.28 -22.22 -4.99
C GLN A 86 -6.32 -21.19 -5.43
N GLY A 87 -6.79 -20.41 -4.45
CA GLY A 87 -7.77 -19.36 -4.64
C GLY A 87 -7.12 -18.28 -5.48
N ILE A 88 -7.79 -17.95 -6.58
CA ILE A 88 -7.54 -16.73 -7.34
C ILE A 88 -7.49 -15.59 -6.31
N HIS A 89 -6.29 -15.09 -5.98
CA HIS A 89 -6.14 -13.98 -5.06
C HIS A 89 -6.88 -12.80 -5.68
N PHE A 90 -8.04 -12.46 -5.13
CA PHE A 90 -8.76 -11.25 -5.50
C PHE A 90 -7.88 -10.06 -5.17
N ILE A 91 -7.35 -9.40 -6.19
CA ILE A 91 -6.62 -8.14 -6.05
C ILE A 91 -7.63 -7.03 -6.37
N PRO A 92 -8.09 -6.26 -5.38
CA PRO A 92 -8.99 -5.15 -5.62
C PRO A 92 -8.34 -4.10 -6.54
N ASN A 93 -9.13 -3.48 -7.42
CA ASN A 93 -8.67 -2.37 -8.26
C ASN A 93 -8.22 -1.18 -7.40
N GLN A 94 -7.21 -0.43 -7.85
CA GLN A 94 -6.68 0.76 -7.19
C GLN A 94 -7.77 1.78 -6.84
N ASP A 95 -8.75 1.95 -7.72
CA ASP A 95 -9.88 2.88 -7.52
C ASP A 95 -10.75 2.48 -6.32
N PHE A 96 -10.94 1.17 -6.11
CA PHE A 96 -11.70 0.66 -4.97
C PHE A 96 -10.99 0.96 -3.65
N ILE A 97 -9.66 0.93 -3.64
CA ILE A 97 -8.87 1.29 -2.45
C ILE A 97 -9.03 2.76 -2.12
N ALA A 98 -8.91 3.63 -3.13
CA ALA A 98 -9.05 5.07 -2.92
C ALA A 98 -10.45 5.42 -2.39
N MET A 99 -11.49 4.74 -2.90
CA MET A 99 -12.85 4.85 -2.38
C MET A 99 -12.95 4.38 -0.93
N LEU A 100 -12.39 3.21 -0.58
CA LEU A 100 -12.37 2.73 0.80
C LEU A 100 -11.66 3.71 1.74
N ASP A 101 -10.46 4.17 1.37
CA ASP A 101 -9.67 5.11 2.17
C ASP A 101 -10.45 6.42 2.41
N GLN A 102 -11.17 6.90 1.39
CA GLN A 102 -11.97 8.12 1.47
C GLN A 102 -13.22 7.95 2.34
N GLU A 103 -13.98 6.86 2.17
CA GLU A 103 -15.21 6.59 2.91
C GLU A 103 -14.95 6.27 4.40
N LEU A 104 -13.78 5.73 4.70
CA LEU A 104 -13.39 5.33 6.06
C LEU A 104 -12.61 6.41 6.82
N LYS A 105 -12.29 7.52 6.16
CA LYS A 105 -11.53 8.62 6.74
C LYS A 105 -12.28 9.26 7.90
N ASP A 106 -11.56 9.55 8.98
CA ASP A 106 -12.04 10.31 10.15
C ASP A 106 -13.27 9.71 10.86
N LEU A 107 -13.59 8.44 10.62
CA LEU A 107 -14.69 7.75 11.29
C LEU A 107 -14.28 7.28 12.70
N PRO A 108 -15.21 7.35 13.69
CA PRO A 108 -14.99 6.73 14.99
C PRO A 108 -14.96 5.20 14.85
N ARG A 109 -14.27 4.54 15.79
CA ARG A 109 -13.98 3.09 15.75
C ARG A 109 -15.16 2.22 15.33
N ASP A 110 -16.29 2.33 15.99
CA ASP A 110 -17.44 1.44 15.76
C ASP A 110 -18.05 1.68 14.37
N SER A 111 -18.18 2.95 13.96
CA SER A 111 -18.67 3.32 12.62
C SER A 111 -17.69 2.88 11.53
N TYR A 112 -16.38 3.01 11.74
CA TYR A 112 -15.36 2.52 10.82
C TYR A 112 -15.51 1.01 10.58
N ILE A 113 -15.65 0.23 11.66
CA ILE A 113 -15.74 -1.23 11.58
C ILE A 113 -16.99 -1.65 10.81
N VAL A 114 -18.16 -1.08 11.15
CA VAL A 114 -19.42 -1.40 10.48
C VAL A 114 -19.35 -1.01 9.00
N LYS A 115 -18.90 0.21 8.70
CA LYS A 115 -18.78 0.71 7.32
C LYS A 115 -17.81 -0.12 6.48
N LEU A 116 -16.66 -0.52 7.03
CA LEU A 116 -15.69 -1.35 6.31
C LEU A 116 -16.28 -2.73 5.99
N ILE A 117 -17.00 -3.35 6.93
CA ILE A 117 -17.67 -4.63 6.69
C ILE A 117 -18.75 -4.48 5.60
N GLU A 118 -19.54 -3.40 5.65
CA GLU A 118 -20.56 -3.11 4.63
C GLU A 118 -19.94 -2.92 3.24
N LEU A 119 -18.91 -2.06 3.10
CA LEU A 119 -18.25 -1.77 1.82
C LEU A 119 -17.52 -2.98 1.23
N THR A 120 -17.13 -3.94 2.06
CA THR A 120 -16.45 -5.18 1.62
C THR A 120 -17.39 -6.38 1.55
N ASN A 121 -18.69 -6.20 1.78
CA ASN A 121 -19.70 -7.27 1.85
C ASN A 121 -19.28 -8.42 2.79
N ASP A 122 -18.70 -8.08 3.95
CA ASP A 122 -18.20 -9.03 4.95
C ASP A 122 -17.16 -10.03 4.40
N SER A 123 -16.46 -9.67 3.31
CA SER A 123 -15.42 -10.49 2.70
C SER A 123 -14.13 -10.45 3.52
N ASP A 124 -13.82 -11.57 4.18
CA ASP A 124 -12.57 -11.74 4.94
C ASP A 124 -11.32 -11.49 4.10
N ASP A 125 -11.33 -11.92 2.83
CA ASP A 125 -10.21 -11.75 1.91
C ASP A 125 -9.97 -10.27 1.60
N THR A 126 -11.05 -9.52 1.32
CA THR A 126 -10.96 -8.09 1.00
C THR A 126 -10.53 -7.27 2.21
N ILE A 127 -11.05 -7.58 3.40
CA ILE A 127 -10.66 -6.91 4.64
C ILE A 127 -9.20 -7.23 4.99
N THR A 128 -8.78 -8.49 4.84
CA THR A 128 -7.39 -8.91 5.10
C THR A 128 -6.41 -8.28 4.10
N TRP A 129 -6.84 -8.13 2.85
CA TRP A 129 -6.08 -7.43 1.83
C TRP A 129 -5.90 -5.94 2.18
N HIS A 130 -6.98 -5.26 2.54
CA HIS A 130 -6.93 -3.85 2.96
C HIS A 130 -6.06 -3.66 4.21
N ARG A 131 -6.19 -4.57 5.19
CA ARG A 131 -5.32 -4.64 6.38
C ARG A 131 -3.83 -4.72 6.00
N SER A 132 -3.49 -5.52 4.99
CA SER A 132 -2.11 -5.69 4.52
C SER A 132 -1.57 -4.40 3.90
N MET A 133 -2.39 -3.69 3.14
CA MET A 133 -2.02 -2.37 2.58
C MET A 133 -1.79 -1.33 3.68
N LEU A 134 -2.71 -1.21 4.64
CA LEU A 134 -2.54 -0.31 5.78
C LEU A 134 -1.29 -0.65 6.60
N THR A 135 -0.99 -1.94 6.74
CA THR A 135 0.24 -2.37 7.42
C THR A 135 1.50 -1.91 6.70
N SER A 136 1.53 -2.02 5.38
CA SER A 136 2.67 -1.53 4.58
C SER A 136 2.88 -0.03 4.79
N ARG A 137 1.80 0.76 4.70
CA ARG A 137 1.82 2.21 4.96
C ARG A 137 2.26 2.55 6.39
N ALA A 138 1.70 1.88 7.39
CA ALA A 138 2.04 2.10 8.80
C ALA A 138 3.51 1.79 9.09
N LYS A 139 4.08 0.74 8.46
CA LYS A 139 5.50 0.38 8.59
C LYS A 139 6.47 1.41 8.02
N SER A 140 6.01 2.31 7.14
CA SER A 140 6.80 3.45 6.68
C SER A 140 6.92 4.57 7.71
N ILE A 141 6.13 4.53 8.79
CA ILE A 141 6.13 5.54 9.85
C ILE A 141 7.14 5.16 10.94
N GLN A 142 7.92 6.14 11.40
CA GLN A 142 8.90 5.94 12.46
C GLN A 142 8.20 5.51 13.75
N GLY A 143 8.69 4.45 14.39
CA GLY A 143 8.13 3.91 15.63
C GLY A 143 7.06 2.82 15.44
N CYS A 144 6.69 2.48 14.19
CA CYS A 144 5.82 1.32 13.95
C CYS A 144 6.54 0.00 14.35
N PRO A 145 5.87 -0.93 15.06
CA PRO A 145 6.44 -2.23 15.38
C PRO A 145 6.88 -3.00 14.14
N LEU A 146 8.07 -3.62 14.21
CA LEU A 146 8.63 -4.42 13.12
C LEU A 146 8.04 -5.83 13.02
N GLY A 147 7.16 -6.19 13.95
CA GLY A 147 6.58 -7.52 14.09
C GLY A 147 5.67 -7.94 12.92
N LYS A 148 5.16 -9.17 13.05
CA LYS A 148 4.13 -9.70 12.15
C LYS A 148 2.75 -9.38 12.69
N LEU A 149 1.79 -9.19 11.79
CA LEU A 149 0.39 -9.06 12.18
C LEU A 149 -0.10 -10.33 12.87
N ILE A 150 -0.94 -10.16 13.89
CA ILE A 150 -1.64 -11.28 14.54
C ILE A 150 -2.62 -11.88 13.53
N THR A 151 -2.59 -13.20 13.35
CA THR A 151 -3.65 -13.90 12.62
C THR A 151 -4.84 -14.09 13.56
N ARG A 152 -6.02 -13.55 13.20
CA ARG A 152 -7.22 -13.62 14.03
C ARG A 152 -8.06 -14.81 13.56
N LYS A 153 -8.19 -15.85 14.39
CA LYS A 153 -9.16 -16.92 14.14
C LYS A 153 -10.56 -16.47 14.56
N SER A 154 -11.59 -16.90 13.81
CA SER A 154 -12.98 -16.78 14.29
C SER A 154 -13.12 -17.49 15.64
N THR A 155 -13.84 -16.89 16.58
CA THR A 155 -14.14 -17.51 17.87
C THR A 155 -15.59 -17.23 18.22
N ASN A 156 -16.14 -17.91 19.23
CA ASN A 156 -17.52 -17.66 19.71
C ASN A 156 -17.78 -16.21 20.15
N LYS A 157 -16.75 -15.36 20.26
CA LYS A 157 -16.82 -13.95 20.68
C LYS A 157 -16.86 -12.95 19.51
N GLY A 158 -16.92 -13.39 18.26
CA GLY A 158 -17.05 -12.52 17.08
C GLY A 158 -16.41 -13.09 15.82
N SER A 159 -16.88 -12.62 14.65
CA SER A 159 -16.37 -13.04 13.35
C SER A 159 -14.90 -12.63 13.14
N SER A 160 -14.20 -13.36 12.27
CA SER A 160 -12.86 -13.00 11.79
C SER A 160 -12.87 -11.61 11.16
N SER A 161 -13.88 -11.32 10.36
CA SER A 161 -14.09 -10.07 9.61
C SER A 161 -14.12 -8.86 10.55
N GLN A 162 -14.89 -8.95 11.64
CA GLN A 162 -14.94 -7.89 12.65
C GLN A 162 -13.61 -7.70 13.38
N LYS A 163 -12.85 -8.77 13.62
CA LYS A 163 -11.51 -8.67 14.23
C LYS A 163 -10.51 -8.05 13.28
N TYR A 164 -10.54 -8.41 12.00
CA TYR A 164 -9.68 -7.81 10.99
C TYR A 164 -10.02 -6.35 10.74
N ALA A 165 -11.31 -5.99 10.71
CA ALA A 165 -11.75 -4.60 10.61
C ALA A 165 -11.29 -3.74 11.81
N LYS A 166 -11.30 -4.30 13.02
CA LYS A 166 -10.70 -3.65 14.21
C LYS A 166 -9.21 -3.40 14.04
N ASP A 167 -8.48 -4.37 13.50
CA ASP A 167 -7.04 -4.22 13.24
C ASP A 167 -6.79 -3.14 12.16
N CYS A 168 -7.63 -3.05 11.11
CA CYS A 168 -7.56 -1.98 10.11
C CYS A 168 -7.72 -0.59 10.74
N TYR A 169 -8.69 -0.42 11.63
CA TYR A 169 -8.87 0.86 12.34
C TYR A 169 -7.62 1.26 13.14
N LEU A 170 -7.02 0.32 13.86
CA LEU A 170 -5.81 0.60 14.65
C LEU A 170 -4.62 0.98 13.75
N LEU A 171 -4.45 0.31 12.61
CA LEU A 171 -3.43 0.68 11.62
C LEU A 171 -3.68 2.08 11.03
N GLN A 172 -4.94 2.43 10.77
CA GLN A 172 -5.32 3.75 10.27
C GLN A 172 -5.01 4.86 11.28
N GLN A 173 -5.19 4.61 12.58
CA GLN A 173 -4.81 5.56 13.63
C GLN A 173 -3.31 5.86 13.63
N VAL A 174 -2.47 4.83 13.44
CA VAL A 174 -1.02 5.03 13.30
C VAL A 174 -0.69 5.88 12.08
N ILE A 175 -1.34 5.61 10.95
CA ILE A 175 -1.18 6.40 9.72
C ILE A 175 -1.56 7.86 9.94
N SER A 176 -2.56 8.09 10.80
CA SER A 176 -3.04 9.43 11.16
C SER A 176 -2.20 10.11 12.25
N GLY A 177 -1.20 9.43 12.80
CA GLY A 177 -0.26 9.98 13.79
C GLY A 177 -0.51 9.56 15.24
N ASP A 178 -1.45 8.65 15.53
CA ASP A 178 -1.69 8.11 16.87
C ASP A 178 -1.24 6.63 16.99
N PRO A 179 -0.04 6.35 17.54
CA PRO A 179 0.47 4.99 17.70
C PRO A 179 0.04 4.28 18.99
N SER A 180 -0.83 4.87 19.82
CA SER A 180 -1.04 4.45 21.23
C SER A 180 -1.51 3.00 21.42
N SER A 181 -2.10 2.37 20.40
CA SER A 181 -2.69 1.03 20.48
C SER A 181 -2.16 0.04 19.43
N ILE A 182 -1.04 0.35 18.79
CA ILE A 182 -0.53 -0.46 17.68
C ILE A 182 -0.02 -1.85 18.10
N ASP A 183 0.45 -1.98 19.35
CA ASP A 183 0.94 -3.24 19.91
C ASP A 183 -0.14 -4.33 20.01
N GLU A 184 -1.42 -3.96 19.97
CA GLU A 184 -2.54 -4.92 19.99
C GLU A 184 -2.70 -5.69 18.66
N VAL A 185 -2.08 -5.20 17.58
CA VAL A 185 -2.21 -5.73 16.22
C VAL A 185 -1.01 -6.58 15.81
N PHE A 186 0.15 -6.32 16.40
CA PHE A 186 1.38 -7.04 16.13
C PHE A 186 1.63 -8.14 17.14
N LEU A 187 2.21 -9.25 16.68
CA LEU A 187 2.70 -10.28 17.57
C LEU A 187 3.79 -9.68 18.45
N LYS A 188 3.59 -9.78 19.77
CA LYS A 188 4.61 -9.46 20.74
C LYS A 188 5.71 -10.50 20.59
N ASP A 189 6.81 -10.12 19.93
CA ASP A 189 7.96 -10.99 19.78
C ASP A 189 8.50 -11.29 21.18
N GLU A 190 8.22 -12.50 21.68
CA GLU A 190 8.98 -13.09 22.77
C GLU A 190 10.45 -13.12 22.32
N PRO A 191 11.42 -12.70 23.15
CA PRO A 191 12.83 -12.70 22.81
C PRO A 191 13.34 -14.15 22.72
N LYS A 192 13.01 -14.86 21.64
CA LYS A 192 13.45 -16.22 21.35
C LYS A 192 14.12 -16.26 19.99
N SER A 193 15.45 -16.25 20.05
CA SER A 193 16.42 -16.82 19.11
C SER A 193 16.12 -16.68 17.60
N VAL A 194 16.80 -15.70 17.00
CA VAL A 194 17.57 -15.76 15.74
C VAL A 194 17.15 -16.80 14.68
N SER A 195 16.86 -16.28 13.48
CA SER A 195 16.98 -16.93 12.15
C SER A 195 15.80 -17.72 11.57
N LYS A 196 14.66 -17.04 11.35
CA LYS A 196 13.76 -17.29 10.18
C LYS A 196 13.19 -16.00 9.55
N HIS A 197 13.55 -14.82 10.08
CA HIS A 197 12.95 -13.54 9.69
C HIS A 197 13.49 -12.97 8.36
N SER A 198 14.66 -13.42 7.89
CA SER A 198 15.23 -12.94 6.62
C SER A 198 14.41 -13.38 5.41
N THR A 199 13.89 -14.61 5.41
CA THR A 199 13.20 -15.19 4.25
C THR A 199 11.84 -14.55 3.98
N LEU A 200 11.10 -14.14 5.03
CA LEU A 200 9.81 -13.47 4.85
C LEU A 200 9.97 -12.00 4.41
N ARG A 201 11.01 -11.32 4.90
CA ARG A 201 11.34 -9.96 4.44
C ARG A 201 11.71 -9.95 2.96
N LEU A 202 12.46 -10.96 2.52
CA LEU A 202 12.78 -11.18 1.10
C LEU A 202 11.52 -11.43 0.25
N LYS A 203 10.56 -12.23 0.75
CA LYS A 203 9.29 -12.47 0.04
C LYS A 203 8.46 -11.19 -0.14
N CYS A 204 8.39 -10.33 0.88
CA CYS A 204 7.68 -9.05 0.76
C CYS A 204 8.36 -8.11 -0.26
N HIS A 205 9.69 -7.98 -0.20
CA HIS A 205 10.44 -7.18 -1.18
C HIS A 205 10.29 -7.73 -2.61
N LEU A 206 10.21 -9.05 -2.77
CA LEU A 206 9.97 -9.68 -4.07
C LEU A 206 8.58 -9.33 -4.63
N ILE A 207 7.56 -9.26 -3.77
CA ILE A 207 6.21 -8.85 -4.17
C ILE A 207 6.20 -7.37 -4.57
N GLU A 208 6.81 -6.49 -3.78
CA GLU A 208 6.94 -5.06 -4.10
C GLU A 208 7.69 -4.84 -5.42
N LEU A 209 8.81 -5.54 -5.61
CA LEU A 209 9.59 -5.48 -6.85
C LEU A 209 8.77 -5.99 -8.04
N ARG A 210 8.02 -7.08 -7.88
CA ARG A 210 7.14 -7.61 -8.92
C ARG A 210 6.05 -6.61 -9.30
N THR A 211 5.41 -5.97 -8.32
CA THR A 211 4.39 -4.94 -8.56
C THR A 211 4.99 -3.74 -9.28
N SER A 212 6.14 -3.25 -8.82
CA SER A 212 6.86 -2.14 -9.46
C SER A 212 7.27 -2.45 -10.90
N LEU A 213 7.65 -3.70 -11.19
CA LEU A 213 7.99 -4.14 -12.54
C LEU A 213 6.76 -4.13 -13.45
N HIS A 214 5.61 -4.64 -13.00
CA HIS A 214 4.38 -4.62 -13.80
C HIS A 214 3.94 -3.18 -14.12
N MET A 215 3.98 -2.28 -13.14
CA MET A 215 3.69 -0.86 -13.37
C MET A 215 4.61 -0.22 -14.41
N THR A 216 5.89 -0.62 -14.43
CA THR A 216 6.86 -0.11 -15.41
C THR A 216 6.57 -0.65 -16.80
N ILE A 217 6.20 -1.93 -16.92
CA ILE A 217 5.78 -2.55 -18.18
C ILE A 217 4.53 -1.87 -18.73
N ASP A 218 3.53 -1.60 -17.89
CA ASP A 218 2.30 -0.93 -18.33
C ASP A 218 2.57 0.48 -18.84
N ARG A 219 3.43 1.23 -18.15
CA ARG A 219 3.88 2.56 -18.60
C ARG A 219 4.66 2.52 -19.90
N LEU A 220 5.51 1.50 -20.10
CA LEU A 220 6.22 1.31 -21.37
C LEU A 220 5.26 1.05 -22.53
N ASN A 221 4.27 0.19 -22.32
CA ASN A 221 3.23 -0.10 -23.32
C ASN A 221 2.40 1.16 -23.66
N GLU A 222 2.12 2.02 -22.69
CA GLU A 222 1.43 3.29 -22.93
C GLU A 222 2.29 4.27 -23.76
N VAL A 223 3.58 4.39 -23.44
CA VAL A 223 4.52 5.21 -24.21
C VAL A 223 4.68 4.69 -25.65
N GLU A 224 4.73 3.37 -25.84
CA GLU A 224 4.81 2.75 -27.16
C GLU A 224 3.58 3.09 -28.02
N LYS A 225 2.36 3.00 -27.44
CA LYS A 225 1.12 3.41 -28.11
C LYS A 225 1.12 4.90 -28.49
N LEU A 226 1.61 5.77 -27.61
CA LEU A 226 1.76 7.20 -27.94
C LEU A 226 2.76 7.42 -29.08
N GLY A 227 3.81 6.60 -29.15
CA GLY A 227 4.75 6.57 -30.27
C GLY A 227 4.08 6.26 -31.60
N GLU A 228 3.25 5.21 -31.66
CA GLU A 228 2.50 4.83 -32.86
C GLU A 228 1.56 5.94 -33.36
N VAL A 229 0.86 6.59 -32.43
CA VAL A 229 -0.03 7.72 -32.74
C VAL A 229 0.78 8.89 -33.32
N ASN A 230 1.91 9.24 -32.71
CA ASN A 230 2.77 10.32 -33.19
C ASN A 230 3.35 10.03 -34.59
N CYS A 231 3.78 8.79 -34.87
CA CYS A 231 4.22 8.38 -36.20
C CYS A 231 3.11 8.60 -37.25
N THR A 232 1.89 8.17 -36.93
CA THR A 232 0.72 8.36 -37.82
C THR A 232 0.43 9.84 -38.10
N VAL A 233 0.58 10.70 -37.08
CA VAL A 233 0.39 12.16 -37.23
C VAL A 233 1.48 12.77 -38.12
N ILE A 234 2.74 12.36 -37.93
CA ILE A 234 3.86 12.82 -38.75
C ILE A 234 3.66 12.45 -40.22
N GLU A 235 3.26 11.20 -40.52
CA GLU A 235 3.00 10.76 -41.90
C GLU A 235 1.89 11.58 -42.58
N LYS A 236 0.81 11.90 -41.84
CA LYS A 236 -0.27 12.77 -42.34
C LYS A 236 0.22 14.18 -42.66
N LEU A 237 0.99 14.77 -41.74
CA LEU A 237 1.55 16.12 -41.93
C LEU A 237 2.55 16.16 -43.10
N GLN A 238 3.36 15.12 -43.27
CA GLN A 238 4.26 15.00 -44.42
C GLN A 238 3.49 14.92 -45.74
N THR A 239 2.44 14.11 -45.79
CA THR A 239 1.56 13.96 -46.96
C THR A 239 0.89 15.29 -47.32
N GLU A 240 0.40 16.04 -46.33
CA GLU A 240 -0.22 17.36 -46.52
C GLU A 240 0.81 18.40 -47.00
N ASN A 241 2.01 18.43 -46.42
CA ASN A 241 3.07 19.33 -46.84
C ASN A 241 3.50 19.09 -48.30
N GLU A 242 3.60 17.82 -48.72
CA GLU A 242 3.87 17.47 -50.11
C GLU A 242 2.75 17.93 -51.05
N LYS A 243 1.49 17.83 -50.63
CA LYS A 243 0.36 18.33 -51.41
C LYS A 243 0.46 19.84 -51.61
N LEU A 244 0.73 20.60 -50.54
CA LEU A 244 0.91 22.05 -50.58
C LEU A 244 2.10 22.49 -51.45
N ARG A 245 3.16 21.69 -51.54
CA ARG A 245 4.31 21.98 -52.43
C ARG A 245 4.02 21.77 -53.92
N ARG A 246 2.96 21.04 -54.27
CA ARG A 246 2.57 20.78 -55.66
C ARG A 246 1.59 21.82 -56.20
N GLU A 247 0.92 22.56 -55.31
CA GLU A 247 0.04 23.68 -55.63
C GLU A 247 0.85 24.96 -55.90
#